data_AF-A0A937VT22-F1
#
_entry.id   AF-A0A937VT22-F1
#
_cell.length_a   1.000
_cell.length_b   1.000
_cell.length_c   1.000
_cell.angle_alpha   90.00
_cell.angle_beta   90.00
_cell.angle_gamma   90.00
#
_symmetry.space_group_name_H-M   'P 1'
#
loop_
_entity.id
_entity.type
_entity.pdbx_description
1 polymer ?
#
loop_
_entity_poly.entity_id
_entity_poly.type
_entity_poly.pdbx_seq_one_letter_code
_entity_poly.pdbx_strand_id
1 'polypeptide(L)'
;GRPKLFYGQLIHENCPRRAYFEEGKFARKFGDPGCLNELGCKGPVTYADCPLRLWNHGVNWCIGAGSPCIGCCEPGFPDLMAPMYQKLVDTNLPAIGKSAGKGAA
;
A
#
# COMPACT_ATOMS: atom_id res chain seq x y z
N GLY A 1 1.76 12.31 -16.58
CA GLY A 1 2.13 11.94 -15.18
C GLY A 1 0.89 11.95 -14.31
N ARG A 2 0.92 11.30 -13.13
CA ARG A 2 -0.24 11.22 -12.21
C ARG A 2 -0.44 12.54 -11.42
N PRO A 3 -1.68 13.01 -11.18
CA PRO A 3 -1.93 14.19 -10.34
C PRO A 3 -1.39 14.02 -8.91
N LYS A 4 -0.48 14.91 -8.49
CA LYS A 4 0.18 14.80 -7.17
C LYS A 4 -0.77 14.93 -5.99
N LEU A 5 -1.90 15.60 -6.17
CA LEU A 5 -2.93 15.72 -5.13
C LEU A 5 -3.44 14.35 -4.65
N PHE A 6 -3.58 13.38 -5.57
CA PHE A 6 -4.14 12.06 -5.26
C PHE A 6 -3.09 10.94 -5.25
N TYR A 7 -1.96 11.13 -5.92
CA TYR A 7 -0.93 10.10 -6.12
C TYR A 7 0.47 10.55 -5.68
N GLY A 8 0.57 11.60 -4.85
CA GLY A 8 1.83 12.16 -4.38
C GLY A 8 2.42 11.45 -3.17
N GLN A 9 1.64 10.63 -2.47
CA GLN A 9 2.00 9.95 -1.24
C GLN A 9 1.65 8.46 -1.32
N LEU A 10 2.38 7.66 -0.56
CA LEU A 10 2.12 6.23 -0.43
C LEU A 10 0.92 6.00 0.49
N ILE A 11 0.15 4.94 0.24
CA ILE A 11 -0.93 4.52 1.14
C ILE A 11 -0.40 4.33 2.57
N HIS A 12 0.81 3.80 2.73
CA HIS A 12 1.39 3.53 4.04
C HIS A 12 1.72 4.80 4.84
N GLU A 13 1.98 5.94 4.18
CA GLU A 13 2.29 7.21 4.87
C GLU A 13 1.10 7.73 5.67
N ASN A 14 -0.12 7.47 5.19
CA ASN A 14 -1.38 7.92 5.78
C ASN A 14 -2.22 6.77 6.38
N CYS A 15 -1.66 5.57 6.50
CA CYS A 15 -2.39 4.41 6.99
C CYS A 15 -2.58 4.49 8.52
N PRO A 16 -3.81 4.42 9.07
CA PRO A 16 -4.04 4.41 10.51
C PRO A 16 -3.41 3.21 11.24
N ARG A 17 -3.09 2.13 10.52
CA ARG A 17 -2.40 0.94 11.06
C ARG A 17 -0.86 1.08 11.06
N ARG A 18 -0.32 2.27 10.75
CA ARG A 18 1.13 2.51 10.71
C ARG A 18 1.81 2.33 12.07
N ALA A 19 1.19 2.78 13.16
CA ALA A 19 1.73 2.57 14.51
C ALA A 19 1.94 1.06 14.81
N TYR A 20 1.00 0.20 14.38
CA TYR A 20 1.17 -1.24 14.51
C TYR A 20 2.35 -1.78 13.70
N PHE A 21 2.64 -1.21 12.52
CA PHE A 21 3.82 -1.59 11.74
C PHE A 21 5.11 -1.22 12.46
N GLU A 22 5.19 0.01 12.98
CA GLU A 22 6.35 0.54 13.69
C GLU A 22 6.63 -0.23 15.00
N GLU A 23 5.58 -0.70 15.67
CA GLU A 23 5.68 -1.56 16.86
C GLU A 23 5.91 -3.05 16.55
N GLY A 24 5.96 -3.45 15.27
CA GLY A 24 6.09 -4.86 14.88
C GLY A 24 4.85 -5.73 15.17
N LYS A 25 3.68 -5.11 15.39
CA LYS A 25 2.41 -5.78 15.66
C LYS A 25 1.68 -6.10 14.35
N PHE A 26 1.91 -7.29 13.82
CA PHE A 26 1.32 -7.75 12.57
C PHE A 26 0.13 -8.70 12.78
N ALA A 27 -0.91 -8.51 11.98
CA ALA A 27 -2.02 -9.44 11.87
C ALA A 27 -1.54 -10.75 11.22
N ARG A 28 -1.87 -11.90 11.82
CA ARG A 28 -1.44 -13.23 11.33
C ARG A 28 -2.52 -13.93 10.51
N LYS A 29 -3.78 -13.57 10.70
CA LYS A 29 -4.93 -14.00 9.89
C LYS A 29 -5.88 -12.83 9.62
N PHE A 30 -6.73 -12.96 8.61
CA PHE A 30 -7.76 -11.96 8.33
C PHE A 30 -8.71 -11.81 9.54
N GLY A 31 -9.01 -10.57 9.89
CA GLY A 31 -9.81 -10.23 11.07
C GLY A 31 -8.99 -9.93 12.33
N ASP A 32 -7.70 -10.30 12.38
CA ASP A 32 -6.85 -9.93 13.53
C ASP A 32 -6.63 -8.41 13.60
N PRO A 33 -6.46 -7.86 14.82
CA PRO A 33 -5.92 -6.52 14.98
C PRO A 33 -4.46 -6.48 14.50
N GLY A 34 -3.97 -5.28 14.17
CA GLY A 34 -2.58 -5.07 13.75
C GLY A 34 -2.40 -4.74 12.27
N CYS A 35 -1.14 -4.56 11.87
CA CYS A 35 -0.78 -4.23 10.49
C CYS A 35 -0.90 -5.43 9.55
N LEU A 36 -1.44 -5.21 8.35
CA LEU A 36 -1.69 -6.26 7.33
C LEU A 36 -0.45 -6.59 6.47
N ASN A 37 0.75 -6.13 6.85
CA ASN A 37 1.96 -6.32 6.05
C ASN A 37 2.25 -7.81 5.78
N GLU A 38 2.11 -8.65 6.80
CA GLU A 38 2.35 -10.09 6.69
C GLU A 38 1.26 -10.84 5.91
N LEU A 39 0.08 -10.24 5.76
CA LEU A 39 -0.99 -10.72 4.89
C LEU A 39 -0.89 -10.20 3.45
N GLY A 40 0.23 -9.55 3.11
CA GLY A 40 0.57 -9.15 1.74
C GLY A 40 0.17 -7.74 1.34
N CYS A 41 -0.08 -6.84 2.29
CA CYS A 41 -0.43 -5.46 1.99
C CYS A 41 0.65 -4.74 1.17
N LYS A 42 0.28 -4.27 -0.02
CA LYS A 42 1.12 -3.51 -0.96
C LYS A 42 1.08 -2.00 -0.73
N GLY A 43 0.46 -1.56 0.38
CA GLY A 43 0.39 -0.14 0.76
C GLY A 43 1.73 0.60 0.83
N PRO A 44 2.86 -0.05 1.24
CA PRO A 44 4.18 0.58 1.24
C PRO A 44 4.75 0.91 -0.15
N VAL A 45 4.18 0.36 -1.23
CA VAL A 45 4.65 0.57 -2.62
C VAL A 45 3.56 1.13 -3.54
N THR A 46 2.43 1.55 -2.98
CA THR A 46 1.26 2.02 -3.74
C THR A 46 1.00 3.48 -3.44
N TYR A 47 1.04 4.33 -4.46
CA TYR A 47 0.65 5.72 -4.41
C TYR A 47 -0.86 5.84 -4.69
N ALA A 48 -1.62 6.27 -3.70
CA ALA A 48 -3.05 6.59 -3.82
C ALA A 48 -3.56 7.28 -2.55
N ASP A 49 -4.65 8.04 -2.69
CA ASP A 49 -5.33 8.74 -1.60
C ASP A 49 -6.38 7.90 -0.87
N CYS A 50 -6.44 6.58 -1.12
CA CYS A 50 -7.40 5.65 -0.51
C CYS A 50 -7.62 5.84 1.01
N PRO A 51 -6.58 5.98 1.86
CA PRO A 51 -6.79 6.19 3.30
C PRO A 51 -7.32 7.59 3.66
N LEU A 52 -7.19 8.57 2.76
CA LEU A 52 -7.57 9.96 3.00
C LEU A 52 -9.00 10.25 2.51
N ARG A 53 -9.29 9.93 1.24
CA ARG A 53 -10.59 10.18 0.62
C ARG A 53 -11.60 9.07 0.93
N LEU A 54 -11.11 7.86 1.18
CA LEU A 54 -11.91 6.64 1.26
C LEU A 54 -12.71 6.40 -0.04
N TRP A 55 -13.59 5.42 -0.03
CA TRP A 55 -14.46 5.01 -1.12
C TRP A 55 -15.93 5.15 -0.71
N ASN A 56 -16.78 5.33 -1.72
CA ASN A 56 -18.23 5.39 -1.56
C ASN A 56 -18.66 6.51 -0.59
N HIS A 57 -18.38 7.77 -0.93
CA HIS A 57 -18.72 8.94 -0.10
C HIS A 57 -18.12 8.92 1.32
N GLY A 58 -16.85 8.52 1.44
CA GLY A 58 -16.20 8.53 2.75
C GLY A 58 -16.53 7.32 3.64
N VAL A 59 -17.17 6.27 3.10
CA VAL A 59 -17.64 5.15 3.91
C VAL A 59 -16.48 4.28 4.39
N ASN A 60 -15.65 3.76 3.47
CA ASN A 60 -14.55 2.87 3.85
C ASN A 60 -13.52 2.71 2.73
N TRP A 61 -12.52 1.88 2.93
CA TRP A 61 -11.46 1.56 1.99
C TRP A 61 -10.89 0.17 2.28
N CYS A 62 -9.98 -0.34 1.45
CA CYS A 62 -9.53 -1.73 1.53
C CYS A 62 -9.03 -2.13 2.93
N ILE A 63 -8.02 -1.42 3.46
CA ILE A 63 -7.40 -1.76 4.76
C ILE A 63 -8.34 -1.43 5.93
N GLY A 64 -9.18 -0.40 5.79
CA GLY A 64 -10.23 -0.10 6.76
C GLY A 64 -11.24 -1.23 6.88
N ALA A 65 -11.55 -1.90 5.77
CA ALA A 65 -12.38 -3.12 5.73
C ALA A 65 -11.61 -4.40 6.09
N GLY A 66 -10.35 -4.31 6.53
CA GLY A 66 -9.52 -5.46 6.91
C GLY A 66 -8.89 -6.22 5.74
N SER A 67 -8.99 -5.70 4.52
CA SER A 67 -8.37 -6.30 3.33
C SER A 67 -7.04 -5.60 2.97
N PRO A 68 -5.95 -6.36 2.70
CA PRO A 68 -4.68 -5.80 2.25
C PRO A 68 -4.85 -4.92 0.99
N CYS A 69 -4.06 -3.85 0.90
CA CYS A 69 -3.91 -3.17 -0.38
C CYS A 69 -3.26 -4.14 -1.39
N ILE A 70 -3.79 -4.19 -2.61
CA ILE A 70 -3.28 -5.06 -3.69
C ILE A 70 -2.44 -4.30 -4.73
N GLY A 71 -2.29 -2.98 -4.58
CA GLY A 71 -1.48 -2.17 -5.49
C GLY A 71 -2.10 -1.84 -6.84
N CYS A 72 -3.43 -1.84 -6.94
CA CYS A 72 -4.16 -1.63 -8.20
C CYS A 72 -3.91 -0.28 -8.91
N CYS A 73 -3.34 0.71 -8.22
CA CYS A 73 -3.02 2.02 -8.79
C CYS A 73 -1.60 2.11 -9.38
N GLU A 74 -0.84 1.02 -9.36
CA GLU A 74 0.55 1.01 -9.81
C GLU A 74 0.72 0.34 -11.18
N PRO A 75 1.64 0.83 -12.04
CA PRO A 75 1.81 0.32 -13.40
C PRO A 75 2.16 -1.18 -13.50
N GLY A 76 2.75 -1.74 -12.43
CA GLY A 76 3.13 -3.14 -12.37
C GLY A 76 1.99 -4.09 -11.98
N PHE A 77 0.81 -3.58 -11.66
CA PHE A 77 -0.32 -4.42 -11.30
C PHE A 77 -0.95 -5.12 -12.52
N PRO A 78 -1.36 -6.40 -12.42
CA PRO A 78 -1.28 -7.25 -11.23
C PRO A 78 0.06 -8.00 -11.07
N ASP A 79 0.85 -8.14 -12.13
CA ASP A 79 1.94 -9.11 -12.20
C ASP A 79 3.07 -8.86 -11.19
N LEU A 80 3.53 -7.61 -11.05
CA LEU A 80 4.56 -7.23 -10.07
C LEU A 80 4.04 -7.17 -8.62
N MET A 81 2.71 -7.23 -8.44
CA MET A 81 2.08 -7.28 -7.12
C MET A 81 1.69 -8.70 -6.73
N ALA A 82 1.78 -9.65 -7.66
CA ALA A 82 1.48 -11.04 -7.42
C ALA A 82 2.67 -11.72 -6.69
N PRO A 83 2.39 -12.68 -5.79
CA PRO A 83 1.06 -13.05 -5.29
C PRO A 83 0.51 -12.01 -4.27
N MET A 84 -0.79 -11.71 -4.39
CA MET A 84 -1.43 -10.60 -3.65
C MET A 84 -1.35 -10.76 -2.13
N TYR A 85 -1.49 -11.98 -1.61
CA TYR A 85 -1.55 -12.28 -0.18
C TYR A 85 -0.22 -12.74 0.43
N GLN A 86 0.90 -12.46 -0.24
CA GLN A 86 2.23 -12.68 0.34
C GLN A 86 2.88 -11.35 0.67
N LYS A 87 3.55 -11.33 1.82
CA LYS A 87 4.37 -10.19 2.27
C LYS A 87 5.38 -9.82 1.19
N LEU A 88 5.54 -8.51 0.96
CA LEU A 88 6.66 -8.01 0.18
C LEU A 88 7.96 -8.27 0.95
N VAL A 89 8.86 -9.05 0.36
CA VAL A 89 10.23 -9.20 0.85
C VAL A 89 11.10 -8.16 0.14
N ASP A 90 12.10 -7.62 0.83
CA ASP A 90 12.92 -6.51 0.30
C ASP A 90 13.62 -6.88 -1.02
N THR A 91 13.95 -8.15 -1.21
CA THR A 91 14.51 -8.68 -2.48
C THR A 91 13.54 -8.60 -3.65
N ASN A 92 12.24 -8.47 -3.39
CA ASN A 92 11.16 -8.48 -4.37
C ASN A 92 10.38 -7.17 -4.37
N LEU A 93 10.92 -6.08 -3.81
CA LEU A 93 10.29 -4.77 -3.90
C LEU A 93 10.26 -4.36 -5.38
N PRO A 94 9.08 -4.34 -6.01
CA PRO A 94 9.01 -3.97 -7.40
C PRO A 94 9.43 -2.48 -7.50
N ALA A 95 10.22 -2.13 -8.51
CA ALA A 95 10.69 -0.77 -8.72
C ALA A 95 9.55 0.13 -9.23
N ILE A 96 8.57 0.33 -8.36
CA ILE A 96 7.29 0.97 -8.65
C ILE A 96 7.38 2.43 -8.26
N GLY A 97 7.10 3.31 -9.22
CA GLY A 97 7.19 4.75 -8.99
C GLY A 97 8.61 5.32 -8.97
N LYS A 98 9.65 4.56 -9.39
CA LYS A 98 10.89 5.22 -9.86
C LYS A 98 10.51 6.06 -11.07
N SER A 99 10.30 7.35 -10.83
CA SER A 99 10.26 8.35 -11.88
C SER A 99 11.43 8.08 -12.82
N ALA A 100 11.14 7.83 -14.09
CA ALA A 100 12.13 7.97 -15.14
C ALA A 100 12.65 9.42 -15.03
N GLY A 101 13.91 9.56 -14.62
CA GLY A 101 14.65 10.83 -14.63
C GLY A 101 14.51 11.69 -13.38
N LYS A 102 15.55 11.69 -12.56
CA LYS A 102 16.42 12.86 -12.40
C LYS A 102 17.85 12.36 -12.23
N GLY A 103 18.70 12.73 -13.18
CA GLY A 103 20.13 12.52 -13.08
C GLY A 103 20.67 13.18 -11.82
N ALA A 104 21.70 12.54 -11.25
CA ALA A 104 22.65 13.23 -10.41
C ALA A 104 23.24 14.39 -11.23
N ALA A 105 23.05 15.60 -10.72
CA ALA A 105 23.88 16.76 -10.92
C ALA A 105 24.00 17.44 -9.55
#